data_AF-A0A6G7YEF2-F1
#
_entry.id   AF-A0A6G7YEF2-F1
#
_cell.length_a   1.000
_cell.length_b   1.000
_cell.length_c   1.000
_cell.angle_alpha   90.00
_cell.angle_beta   90.00
_cell.angle_gamma   90.00
#
_symmetry.space_group_name_H-M   'P 1'
#
loop_
_entity.id
_entity.type
_entity.pdbx_description
1 polymer ?
#
loop_
_entity_poly.entity_id
_entity_poly.type
_entity_poly.pdbx_seq_one_letter_code
_entity_poly.pdbx_strand_id
1 'polypeptide(L)'
;MTPTTPVAREQDAGPQVLLSLEELTERVGMSVRNIRFYTSKCLIPPPLRQGRSGFYSADHVARLELVRELQEHGFTLSAIKGYVDRIPDDATPSDIALHLSLLAPVTGERDVDVHDGLVGLGVPTSAAQAVAEVYARHGQQVADELSEIVRTHVWPAVRDAGGDVENLRELVHRLKPLTIAGLVTAYEQAMDESAQSHQNRDR
;
A
#
# COMPACT_ATOMS: atom_id res chain seq x y z
N MET A 1 0.56 19.76 -38.07
CA MET A 1 1.50 19.78 -36.93
C MET A 1 1.34 21.10 -36.21
N THR A 2 0.69 21.07 -35.06
CA THR A 2 0.74 22.09 -34.01
C THR A 2 0.85 21.28 -32.72
N PRO A 3 1.93 21.41 -31.93
CA PRO A 3 1.95 20.76 -30.63
C PRO A 3 1.03 21.56 -29.71
N THR A 4 -0.04 20.93 -29.25
CA THR A 4 -0.83 21.39 -28.12
C THR A 4 0.04 21.24 -26.87
N THR A 5 0.54 22.36 -26.36
CA THR A 5 1.12 22.44 -25.02
C THR A 5 0.06 21.99 -24.01
N PRO A 6 0.32 20.98 -23.15
CA PRO A 6 -0.58 20.73 -22.05
C PRO A 6 -0.36 21.85 -21.03
N VAL A 7 -1.42 22.63 -20.78
CA VAL A 7 -1.49 23.58 -19.67
C VAL A 7 -1.46 22.75 -18.38
N ALA A 8 -0.30 22.76 -17.72
CA ALA A 8 -0.19 22.33 -16.34
C ALA A 8 -1.15 23.21 -15.51
N ARG A 9 -2.17 22.59 -14.92
CA ARG A 9 -3.10 23.29 -14.03
C ARG A 9 -2.40 23.49 -12.69
N GLU A 10 -1.88 24.70 -12.49
CA GLU A 10 -1.29 25.25 -11.26
C GLU A 10 -2.33 25.51 -10.15
N GLN A 11 -3.21 24.54 -9.86
CA GLN A 11 -4.31 24.76 -8.92
C GLN A 11 -4.48 23.60 -7.95
N ASP A 12 -3.41 23.30 -7.20
CA ASP A 12 -3.50 22.88 -5.78
C ASP A 12 -2.16 22.95 -5.01
N ALA A 13 -1.26 23.86 -5.42
CA ALA A 13 0.00 24.06 -4.72
C ALA A 13 -0.14 25.18 -3.69
N GLY A 14 -0.67 24.85 -2.49
CA GLY A 14 -0.22 25.56 -1.29
C GLY A 14 1.32 25.58 -1.26
N PRO A 15 1.97 26.60 -0.65
CA PRO A 15 3.42 26.76 -0.75
C PRO A 15 4.12 25.44 -0.44
N GLN A 16 4.74 24.81 -1.44
CA GLN A 16 5.44 23.55 -1.26
C GLN A 16 6.68 23.83 -0.42
N VAL A 17 6.54 23.70 0.89
CA VAL A 17 7.64 23.90 1.83
C VAL A 17 8.67 22.83 1.54
N LEU A 18 9.76 23.24 0.88
CA LEU A 18 10.92 22.40 0.63
C LEU A 18 11.66 22.21 1.96
N LEU A 19 11.78 20.95 2.36
CA LEU A 19 12.47 20.54 3.58
C LEU A 19 13.95 20.33 3.30
N SER A 20 14.80 20.81 4.18
CA SER A 20 16.17 20.34 4.29
C SER A 20 16.22 18.87 4.71
N LEU A 21 17.39 18.25 4.60
CA LEU A 21 17.58 16.87 5.07
C LEU A 21 17.28 16.72 6.58
N GLU A 22 17.62 17.73 7.38
CA GLU A 22 17.39 17.71 8.83
C GLU A 22 15.89 17.77 9.15
N GLU A 23 15.17 18.72 8.55
CA GLU A 23 13.72 18.84 8.69
C GLU A 23 12.99 17.59 8.17
N LEU A 24 13.49 16.97 7.10
CA LEU A 24 12.93 15.71 6.61
C LEU A 24 13.12 14.58 7.63
N THR A 25 14.32 14.41 8.18
CA THR A 25 14.58 13.37 9.18
C THR A 25 13.70 13.53 10.42
N GLU A 26 13.50 14.77 10.87
CA GLU A 26 12.61 15.10 11.97
C GLU A 26 11.15 14.77 11.61
N ARG A 27 10.72 15.12 10.39
CA ARG A 27 9.35 14.88 9.92
C ARG A 27 8.99 13.40 9.84
N VAL A 28 9.84 12.57 9.22
CA VAL A 28 9.52 11.15 8.96
C VAL A 28 9.99 10.20 10.07
N GLY A 29 10.76 10.71 11.05
CA GLY A 29 11.34 9.90 12.12
C GLY A 29 12.39 8.90 11.66
N MET A 30 13.10 9.18 10.55
CA MET A 30 14.12 8.29 9.99
C MET A 30 15.52 8.89 10.10
N SER A 31 16.52 8.02 10.18
CA SER A 31 17.93 8.48 10.12
C SER A 31 18.33 8.91 8.71
N VAL A 32 19.31 9.81 8.61
CA VAL A 32 19.97 10.18 7.35
C VAL A 32 20.46 8.95 6.57
N ARG A 33 20.92 7.91 7.27
CA ARG A 33 21.37 6.65 6.68
C ARG A 33 20.23 5.94 5.94
N ASN A 34 19.04 5.87 6.54
CA ASN A 34 17.86 5.24 5.93
C ASN A 34 17.41 6.01 4.69
N ILE A 35 17.30 7.34 4.79
CA ILE A 35 16.90 8.18 3.65
C ILE A 35 17.85 7.98 2.47
N ARG A 36 19.17 8.07 2.70
CA ARG A 36 20.18 7.84 1.65
C ARG A 36 20.12 6.42 1.09
N PHE A 37 19.89 5.43 1.95
CA PHE A 37 19.72 4.04 1.53
C PHE A 37 18.52 3.90 0.59
N TYR A 38 17.35 4.43 0.94
CA TYR A 38 16.16 4.38 0.08
C TYR A 38 16.32 5.17 -1.22
N THR A 39 16.97 6.34 -1.19
CA THR A 39 17.33 7.06 -2.42
C THR A 39 18.23 6.22 -3.32
N SER A 40 19.24 5.52 -2.77
CA SER A 40 20.15 4.66 -3.54
C SER A 40 19.47 3.43 -4.15
N LYS A 41 18.35 3.01 -3.56
CA LYS A 41 17.48 1.92 -4.07
C LYS A 41 16.39 2.41 -5.01
N CYS A 42 16.37 3.70 -5.33
CA CYS A 42 15.36 4.36 -6.14
C CYS A 42 13.92 4.19 -5.58
N LEU A 43 13.79 4.06 -4.26
CA LEU A 43 12.49 3.99 -3.60
C LEU A 43 11.90 5.38 -3.34
N ILE A 44 12.75 6.40 -3.38
CA ILE A 44 12.34 7.80 -3.37
C ILE A 44 13.13 8.56 -4.45
N PRO A 45 12.55 9.62 -5.03
CA PRO A 45 13.26 10.50 -5.96
C PRO A 45 14.56 11.07 -5.36
N PRO A 46 15.54 11.44 -6.19
CA PRO A 46 16.70 12.19 -5.73
C PRO A 46 16.28 13.58 -5.23
N PRO A 47 16.99 14.16 -4.25
CA PRO A 47 16.65 15.47 -3.73
C PRO A 47 16.75 16.55 -4.80
N LEU A 48 15.85 17.53 -4.70
CA LEU A 48 15.86 18.73 -5.53
C LEU A 48 17.12 19.54 -5.23
N ARG A 49 17.99 19.69 -6.22
CA ARG A 49 19.27 20.36 -6.05
C ARG A 49 19.11 21.87 -6.15
N GLN A 50 19.53 22.58 -5.09
CA GLN A 50 19.65 24.03 -5.08
C GLN A 50 21.04 24.39 -4.55
N GLY A 51 21.95 24.71 -5.48
CA GLY A 51 23.36 24.94 -5.17
C GLY A 51 24.06 23.67 -4.66
N ARG A 52 24.65 23.75 -3.47
CA ARG A 52 25.32 22.61 -2.81
C ARG A 52 24.38 21.79 -1.91
N SER A 53 23.15 22.25 -1.73
CA SER A 53 22.16 21.65 -0.83
C SER A 53 21.10 20.89 -1.60
N GLY A 54 20.61 19.81 -0.99
CA GLY A 54 19.48 19.03 -1.48
C GLY A 54 18.24 19.31 -0.64
N PHE A 55 17.10 19.48 -1.29
CA PHE A 55 15.81 19.75 -0.68
C PHE A 55 14.78 18.67 -1.04
N TYR A 56 13.78 18.53 -0.18
CA TYR A 56 12.79 17.46 -0.22
C TYR A 56 11.39 18.06 -0.20
N SER A 57 10.56 17.66 -1.16
CA SER A 57 9.15 18.04 -1.26
C SER A 57 8.25 17.13 -0.43
N ALA A 58 6.96 17.47 -0.36
CA ALA A 58 5.93 16.63 0.26
C ALA A 58 5.82 15.22 -0.39
N ASP A 59 6.16 15.07 -1.67
CA ASP A 59 6.22 13.75 -2.33
C ASP A 59 7.30 12.86 -1.69
N HIS A 60 8.45 13.43 -1.33
CA HIS A 60 9.50 12.66 -0.65
C HIS A 60 9.02 12.16 0.72
N VAL A 61 8.27 12.98 1.45
CA VAL A 61 7.67 12.60 2.75
C VAL A 61 6.70 11.44 2.56
N ALA A 62 5.73 11.59 1.66
CA ALA A 62 4.71 10.57 1.42
C ALA A 62 5.32 9.23 0.97
N ARG A 63 6.33 9.25 0.09
CA ARG A 63 7.03 8.03 -0.34
C ARG A 63 7.86 7.39 0.77
N LEU A 64 8.49 8.18 1.65
CA LEU A 64 9.21 7.65 2.80
C LEU A 64 8.28 6.99 3.81
N GLU A 65 7.13 7.61 4.09
CA GLU A 65 6.08 7.02 4.93
C GLU A 65 5.55 5.72 4.33
N LEU A 66 5.32 5.68 3.00
CA LEU A 66 4.92 4.47 2.28
C LEU A 66 5.94 3.34 2.40
N VAL A 67 7.22 3.63 2.16
CA VAL A 67 8.29 2.64 2.28
C VAL A 67 8.36 2.11 3.71
N ARG A 68 8.24 2.99 4.71
CA ARG A 68 8.24 2.61 6.12
C ARG A 68 7.12 1.65 6.45
N GLU A 69 5.89 2.05 6.13
CA GLU A 69 4.68 1.29 6.44
C GLU A 69 4.77 -0.11 5.81
N LEU A 70 5.08 -0.19 4.51
CA LEU A 70 5.21 -1.48 3.84
C LEU A 70 6.33 -2.35 4.43
N GLN A 71 7.45 -1.77 4.86
CA GLN A 71 8.50 -2.53 5.53
C GLN A 71 8.10 -3.01 6.93
N GLU A 72 7.39 -2.19 7.70
CA GLU A 72 6.83 -2.58 9.00
C GLU A 72 5.86 -3.76 8.84
N HIS A 73 5.18 -3.87 7.70
CA HIS A 73 4.31 -5.00 7.34
C HIS A 73 5.01 -6.15 6.60
N GLY A 74 6.33 -6.23 6.69
CA GLY A 74 7.10 -7.39 6.21
C GLY A 74 7.31 -7.46 4.70
N PHE A 75 6.93 -6.43 3.93
CA PHE A 75 7.21 -6.41 2.49
C PHE A 75 8.72 -6.30 2.24
N THR A 76 9.21 -7.11 1.31
CA THR A 76 10.61 -7.02 0.88
C THR A 76 10.84 -5.73 0.11
N LEU A 77 12.07 -5.19 0.17
CA LEU A 77 12.45 -3.99 -0.60
C LEU A 77 12.22 -4.15 -2.11
N SER A 78 12.28 -5.38 -2.64
CA SER A 78 12.00 -5.65 -4.05
C SER A 78 10.51 -5.50 -4.40
N ALA A 79 9.62 -5.99 -3.52
CA ALA A 79 8.18 -5.83 -3.69
C ALA A 79 7.78 -4.36 -3.57
N ILE A 80 8.34 -3.65 -2.58
CA ILE A 80 8.13 -2.20 -2.39
C ILE A 80 8.61 -1.43 -3.61
N LYS A 81 9.79 -1.76 -4.17
CA LYS A 81 10.27 -1.10 -5.39
C LYS A 81 9.33 -1.31 -6.58
N GLY A 82 8.92 -2.55 -6.84
CA GLY A 82 8.00 -2.84 -7.94
C GLY A 82 6.64 -2.15 -7.79
N TYR A 83 6.24 -1.84 -6.56
CA TYR A 83 5.06 -1.06 -6.27
C TYR A 83 5.29 0.45 -6.48
N VAL A 84 6.36 1.02 -5.92
CA VAL A 84 6.71 2.45 -6.06
C VAL A 84 6.95 2.84 -7.52
N ASP A 85 7.56 1.96 -8.32
CA ASP A 85 7.81 2.18 -9.75
C ASP A 85 6.50 2.29 -10.57
N ARG A 86 5.36 1.82 -10.03
CA ARG A 86 4.03 1.89 -10.67
C ARG A 86 3.24 3.15 -10.28
N ILE A 87 3.72 3.92 -9.31
CA ILE A 87 3.12 5.20 -8.93
C ILE A 87 3.42 6.20 -10.06
N PRO A 88 2.40 6.82 -10.68
CA PRO A 88 2.60 7.83 -11.73
C PRO A 88 3.53 8.96 -11.25
N ASP A 89 4.36 9.48 -12.16
CA ASP A 89 5.29 10.58 -11.84
C ASP A 89 4.56 11.89 -11.43
N ASP A 90 3.30 12.03 -11.81
CA ASP A 90 2.42 13.15 -11.48
C ASP A 90 1.51 12.89 -10.27
N ALA A 91 1.71 11.77 -9.55
CA ALA A 91 0.97 11.46 -8.34
C ALA A 91 1.20 12.52 -7.25
N THR A 92 0.12 13.02 -6.66
CA THR A 92 0.20 13.96 -5.55
C THR A 92 0.56 13.25 -4.24
N PRO A 93 1.09 13.97 -3.23
CA PRO A 93 1.30 13.39 -1.89
C PRO A 93 0.03 12.76 -1.30
N SER A 94 -1.14 13.34 -1.59
CA SER A 94 -2.45 12.81 -1.18
C SER A 94 -2.78 11.48 -1.86
N ASP A 95 -2.35 11.29 -3.11
CA ASP A 95 -2.55 10.05 -3.87
C ASP A 95 -1.74 8.91 -3.25
N ILE A 96 -0.52 9.23 -2.82
CA ILE A 96 0.39 8.28 -2.15
C ILE A 96 -0.12 7.96 -0.74
N ALA A 97 -0.54 8.97 0.02
CA ALA A 97 -1.14 8.82 1.34
C ALA A 97 -2.45 8.00 1.31
N LEU A 98 -3.25 8.14 0.25
CA LEU A 98 -4.38 7.25 0.01
C LEU A 98 -3.92 5.81 -0.18
N HIS A 99 -2.92 5.60 -1.04
CA HIS A 99 -2.49 4.25 -1.39
C HIS A 99 -1.94 3.52 -0.15
N LEU A 100 -1.22 4.27 0.69
CA LEU A 100 -0.87 3.92 2.07
C LEU A 100 -2.08 3.51 2.90
N SER A 101 -3.11 4.35 2.97
CA SER A 101 -4.33 4.09 3.75
C SER A 101 -5.04 2.80 3.31
N LEU A 102 -5.03 2.49 2.01
CA LEU A 102 -5.65 1.30 1.44
C LEU A 102 -4.87 0.01 1.68
N LEU A 103 -3.54 0.11 1.83
CA LEU A 103 -2.65 -1.04 2.02
C LEU A 103 -2.24 -1.27 3.46
N ALA A 104 -2.25 -0.23 4.29
CA ALA A 104 -1.94 -0.35 5.70
C ALA A 104 -2.95 -1.29 6.37
N PRO A 105 -2.50 -2.37 7.02
CA PRO A 105 -3.34 -3.20 7.86
C PRO A 105 -4.09 -2.34 8.87
N VAL A 106 -5.32 -2.76 9.18
CA VAL A 106 -6.01 -2.23 10.36
C VAL A 106 -5.13 -2.62 11.54
N THR A 107 -4.49 -1.65 12.20
CA THR A 107 -3.98 -1.87 13.55
C THR A 107 -5.20 -2.11 14.44
N GLY A 108 -5.55 -3.38 14.58
CA GLY A 108 -6.60 -3.87 15.43
C GLY A 108 -6.23 -5.31 15.73
N GLU A 109 -5.54 -5.50 16.86
CA GLU A 109 -5.38 -6.78 17.58
C GLU A 109 -5.62 -8.02 16.72
N ARG A 110 -4.60 -8.43 15.96
CA ARG A 110 -4.29 -9.83 15.59
C ARG A 110 -3.27 -9.82 14.45
N ASP A 111 -2.00 -9.84 14.83
CA ASP A 111 -0.97 -10.45 14.01
C ASP A 111 -1.28 -11.97 13.99
N VAL A 112 -2.17 -12.41 13.08
CA VAL A 112 -2.53 -13.83 12.98
C VAL A 112 -1.41 -14.52 12.23
N ASP A 113 -0.44 -15.06 12.96
CA ASP A 113 0.46 -16.04 12.39
C ASP A 113 -0.29 -17.39 12.25
N VAL A 114 -0.72 -17.68 11.02
CA VAL A 114 -1.45 -18.91 10.69
C VAL A 114 -0.60 -20.15 10.97
N HIS A 115 0.71 -20.08 10.74
CA HIS A 115 1.61 -21.20 11.00
C HIS A 115 1.69 -21.49 12.50
N ASP A 116 2.04 -20.49 13.30
CA ASP A 116 2.22 -20.64 14.74
C ASP A 116 0.90 -20.97 15.44
N GLY A 117 -0.21 -20.39 14.98
CA GLY A 117 -1.55 -20.74 15.45
C GLY A 117 -1.88 -22.23 15.23
N LEU A 118 -1.58 -22.77 14.06
CA LEU A 118 -1.83 -24.19 13.75
C LEU A 118 -0.89 -25.12 14.50
N VAL A 119 0.39 -24.76 14.64
CA VAL A 119 1.35 -25.51 15.47
C VAL A 119 0.89 -25.53 16.93
N GLY A 120 0.39 -24.41 17.45
CA GLY A 120 -0.19 -24.32 18.80
C GLY A 120 -1.42 -25.21 19.01
N LEU A 121 -2.14 -25.55 17.93
CA LEU A 121 -3.25 -26.51 17.93
C LEU A 121 -2.82 -27.97 17.72
N GLY A 122 -1.52 -28.23 17.57
CA GLY A 122 -0.97 -29.58 17.38
C GLY A 122 -0.92 -30.05 15.93
N VAL A 123 -1.12 -29.17 14.95
CA VAL A 123 -0.93 -29.49 13.53
C VAL A 123 0.56 -29.71 13.25
N PRO A 124 0.96 -30.76 12.49
CA PRO A 124 2.36 -30.96 12.13
C PRO A 124 2.93 -29.74 11.40
N THR A 125 4.16 -29.33 11.75
CA THR A 125 4.82 -28.12 11.21
C THR A 125 4.83 -28.06 9.69
N SER A 126 5.08 -29.18 9.00
CA SER A 126 5.05 -29.23 7.54
C SER A 126 3.66 -28.95 6.94
N ALA A 127 2.60 -29.37 7.62
CA ALA A 127 1.22 -29.09 7.22
C ALA A 127 0.82 -27.65 7.54
N ALA A 128 1.21 -27.13 8.72
CA ALA A 128 1.00 -25.73 9.08
C ALA A 128 1.70 -24.79 8.08
N GLN A 129 2.92 -25.13 7.66
CA GLN A 129 3.66 -24.38 6.64
C GLN A 129 2.95 -24.42 5.29
N ALA A 130 2.50 -25.60 4.83
CA ALA A 130 1.77 -25.71 3.58
C ALA A 130 0.48 -24.87 3.58
N VAL A 131 -0.24 -24.84 4.70
CA VAL A 131 -1.44 -24.00 4.86
C VAL A 131 -1.07 -22.52 4.83
N ALA A 132 -0.06 -22.10 5.59
CA ALA A 132 0.41 -20.71 5.61
C ALA A 132 0.84 -20.23 4.21
N GLU A 133 1.52 -21.08 3.43
CA GLU A 133 1.92 -20.78 2.05
C GLU A 133 0.71 -20.56 1.12
N VAL A 134 -0.37 -21.33 1.30
CA VAL A 134 -1.62 -21.13 0.53
C VAL A 134 -2.23 -19.78 0.87
N TYR A 135 -2.38 -19.45 2.15
CA TYR A 135 -2.93 -18.16 2.58
C TYR A 135 -2.06 -16.99 2.10
N ALA A 136 -0.73 -17.07 2.23
CA ALA A 136 0.18 -16.02 1.79
C ALA A 136 0.09 -15.77 0.28
N ARG A 137 0.07 -16.85 -0.53
CA ARG A 137 -0.05 -16.75 -1.99
C ARG A 137 -1.36 -16.08 -2.42
N HIS A 138 -2.48 -16.51 -1.86
CA HIS A 138 -3.78 -15.98 -2.24
C HIS A 138 -4.04 -14.59 -1.64
N GLY A 139 -3.53 -14.31 -0.44
CA GLY A 139 -3.56 -12.97 0.15
C GLY A 139 -2.85 -11.95 -0.74
N GLN A 140 -1.66 -12.30 -1.25
CA GLN A 140 -0.93 -11.46 -2.20
C GLN A 140 -1.73 -11.22 -3.49
N GLN A 141 -2.32 -12.29 -4.06
CA GLN A 141 -3.14 -12.18 -5.26
C GLN A 141 -4.35 -11.24 -5.05
N VAL A 142 -5.09 -11.42 -3.96
CA VAL A 142 -6.25 -10.57 -3.62
C VAL A 142 -5.81 -9.11 -3.43
N ALA A 143 -4.69 -8.87 -2.75
CA ALA A 143 -4.17 -7.52 -2.57
C ALA A 143 -3.80 -6.84 -3.90
N ASP A 144 -3.17 -7.58 -4.82
CA ASP A 144 -2.82 -7.06 -6.15
C ASP A 144 -4.06 -6.73 -6.98
N GLU A 145 -5.07 -7.62 -7.00
CA GLU A 145 -6.33 -7.42 -7.72
C GLU A 145 -7.13 -6.24 -7.15
N LEU A 146 -7.28 -6.14 -5.83
CA LEU A 146 -7.97 -5.02 -5.19
C LEU A 146 -7.24 -3.69 -5.42
N SER A 147 -5.90 -3.68 -5.34
CA SER A 147 -5.11 -2.49 -5.63
C SER A 147 -5.33 -1.99 -7.06
N GLU A 148 -5.42 -2.91 -8.01
CA GLU A 148 -5.68 -2.59 -9.42
C GLU A 148 -7.09 -2.03 -9.64
N ILE A 149 -8.10 -2.60 -8.96
CA ILE A 149 -9.48 -2.09 -8.98
C ILE A 149 -9.53 -0.67 -8.42
N VAL A 150 -8.87 -0.43 -7.28
CA VAL A 150 -8.80 0.92 -6.71
C VAL A 150 -8.17 1.88 -7.71
N ARG A 151 -6.98 1.55 -8.23
CA ARG A 151 -6.23 2.40 -9.16
C ARG A 151 -7.03 2.75 -10.42
N THR A 152 -7.79 1.79 -10.95
CA THR A 152 -8.47 1.93 -12.24
C THR A 152 -9.87 2.53 -12.11
N HIS A 153 -10.60 2.21 -11.04
CA HIS A 153 -12.02 2.57 -10.92
C HIS A 153 -12.31 3.54 -9.77
N VAL A 154 -11.67 3.36 -8.62
CA VAL A 154 -11.94 4.18 -7.44
C VAL A 154 -11.22 5.52 -7.54
N TRP A 155 -9.96 5.51 -7.94
CA TRP A 155 -9.13 6.72 -7.98
C TRP A 155 -9.65 7.80 -8.94
N PRO A 156 -10.04 7.50 -10.19
CA PRO A 156 -10.64 8.51 -11.08
C PRO A 156 -11.94 9.08 -10.51
N ALA A 157 -12.79 8.23 -9.93
CA ALA A 157 -14.09 8.65 -9.40
C ALA A 157 -13.95 9.60 -8.20
N VAL A 158 -12.97 9.36 -7.32
CA VAL A 158 -12.69 10.24 -6.17
C VAL A 158 -12.13 11.58 -6.64
N ARG A 159 -11.19 11.57 -7.59
CA ARG A 159 -10.58 12.78 -8.15
C ARG A 159 -11.62 13.66 -8.83
N ASP A 160 -12.48 13.08 -9.65
CA ASP A 160 -13.49 13.81 -10.42
C ASP A 160 -14.58 14.42 -9.51
N ALA A 161 -14.78 13.86 -8.30
CA ALA A 161 -15.70 14.37 -7.30
C ALA A 161 -15.13 15.55 -6.47
N GLY A 162 -13.84 15.92 -6.65
CA GLY A 162 -13.19 16.98 -5.87
C GLY A 162 -13.05 16.64 -4.38
N GLY A 163 -12.89 15.35 -4.06
CA GLY A 163 -12.82 14.88 -2.68
C GLY A 163 -11.54 15.33 -1.97
N ASP A 164 -11.69 16.01 -0.83
CA ASP A 164 -10.58 16.31 0.08
C ASP A 164 -10.06 15.02 0.76
N VAL A 165 -8.76 15.03 1.09
CA VAL A 165 -7.99 13.91 1.67
C VAL A 165 -8.67 13.34 2.92
N GLU A 166 -9.34 14.18 3.71
CA GLU A 166 -10.01 13.78 4.95
C GLU A 166 -11.25 12.91 4.69
N ASN A 167 -12.08 13.26 3.71
CA ASN A 167 -13.25 12.45 3.34
C ASN A 167 -12.83 11.09 2.80
N LEU A 168 -11.71 11.07 2.09
CA LEU A 168 -11.14 9.84 1.54
C LEU A 168 -10.55 8.96 2.63
N ARG A 169 -9.86 9.55 3.61
CA ARG A 169 -9.40 8.85 4.81
C ARG A 169 -10.59 8.20 5.54
N GLU A 170 -11.68 8.92 5.76
CA GLU A 170 -12.90 8.35 6.36
C GLU A 170 -13.48 7.19 5.54
N LEU A 171 -13.56 7.34 4.22
CA LEU A 171 -14.05 6.29 3.33
C LEU A 171 -13.23 5.01 3.48
N VAL A 172 -11.90 5.12 3.50
CA VAL A 172 -11.02 3.96 3.66
C VAL A 172 -11.21 3.29 5.02
N HIS A 173 -11.35 4.06 6.10
CA HIS A 173 -11.63 3.50 7.43
C HIS A 173 -12.95 2.71 7.46
N ARG A 174 -13.97 3.15 6.71
CA ARG A 174 -15.27 2.45 6.60
C ARG A 174 -15.22 1.26 5.64
N LEU A 175 -14.38 1.31 4.62
CA LEU A 175 -14.22 0.26 3.62
C LEU A 175 -13.51 -0.97 4.21
N LYS A 176 -12.52 -0.76 5.07
CA LYS A 176 -11.68 -1.83 5.65
C LYS A 176 -12.46 -2.96 6.33
N PRO A 177 -13.41 -2.70 7.26
CA PRO A 177 -14.24 -3.77 7.83
C PRO A 177 -15.06 -4.52 6.78
N LEU A 178 -15.54 -3.84 5.74
CA LEU A 178 -16.36 -4.44 4.69
C LEU A 178 -15.55 -5.37 3.80
N THR A 179 -14.31 -5.02 3.44
CA THR A 179 -13.46 -5.88 2.61
C THR A 179 -13.02 -7.14 3.35
N ILE A 180 -12.73 -7.02 4.65
CA ILE A 180 -12.44 -8.18 5.52
C ILE A 180 -13.67 -9.09 5.63
N ALA A 181 -14.83 -8.53 5.96
CA ALA A 181 -16.07 -9.30 6.08
C ALA A 181 -16.45 -9.98 4.75
N GLY A 182 -16.26 -9.29 3.63
CA GLY A 182 -16.45 -9.84 2.29
C GLY A 182 -15.51 -11.01 1.99
N LEU A 183 -14.23 -10.91 2.36
CA LEU A 183 -13.26 -12.00 2.18
C LEU A 183 -13.62 -13.23 3.02
N VAL A 184 -14.03 -13.04 4.27
CA VAL A 184 -14.50 -14.12 5.15
C VAL A 184 -15.74 -14.79 4.54
N THR A 185 -16.71 -14.00 4.11
CA THR A 185 -17.96 -14.51 3.49
C THR A 185 -17.65 -15.32 2.23
N ALA A 186 -16.76 -14.81 1.36
CA ALA A 186 -16.35 -15.51 0.14
C ALA A 186 -15.62 -16.82 0.43
N TYR A 187 -14.76 -16.85 1.47
CA TYR A 187 -14.09 -18.06 1.92
C TYR A 187 -15.07 -19.11 2.45
N GLU A 188 -16.00 -18.71 3.32
CA GLU A 188 -17.03 -19.61 3.87
C GLU A 188 -17.85 -20.24 2.75
N GLN A 189 -18.29 -19.42 1.79
CA GLN A 189 -19.04 -19.91 0.62
C GLN A 189 -18.22 -20.92 -0.21
N ALA A 190 -16.94 -20.63 -0.48
CA ALA A 190 -16.08 -21.53 -1.23
C ALA A 190 -15.83 -22.87 -0.51
N MET A 191 -15.73 -22.84 0.83
CA MET A 191 -15.61 -24.05 1.65
C MET A 191 -16.89 -24.90 1.60
N ASP A 192 -18.05 -24.27 1.70
CA ASP A 192 -19.35 -24.95 1.59
C ASP A 192 -19.53 -25.61 0.21
N GLU A 193 -19.16 -24.91 -0.86
CA GLU A 193 -19.20 -25.43 -2.23
C GLU A 193 -18.24 -26.63 -2.42
N SER A 194 -17.04 -26.56 -1.85
CA SER A 194 -16.06 -27.65 -1.88
C SER A 194 -16.55 -28.88 -1.12
N ALA A 195 -17.13 -28.69 0.07
CA ALA A 195 -17.68 -29.78 0.88
C ALA A 195 -18.83 -30.51 0.14
N GLN A 196 -19.75 -29.75 -0.48
CA GLN A 196 -20.84 -30.31 -1.27
C GLN A 196 -20.35 -31.06 -2.51
N SER A 197 -19.31 -30.56 -3.16
CA SER A 197 -18.72 -31.17 -4.37
C SER A 197 -18.07 -32.53 -4.07
N HIS A 198 -17.40 -32.69 -2.93
CA HIS A 198 -16.86 -33.97 -2.50
C HIS A 198 -17.96 -34.98 -2.19
N GLN A 199 -19.02 -34.55 -1.49
CA GLN A 199 -20.12 -35.42 -1.10
C GLN A 199 -20.96 -35.91 -2.29
N ASN A 200 -21.02 -35.14 -3.38
CA ASN A 200 -21.65 -35.54 -4.63
C ASN A 200 -20.78 -36.47 -5.51
N ARG A 201 -19.47 -36.54 -5.27
CA ARG A 201 -18.54 -37.40 -6.02
C ARG A 201 -18.44 -38.83 -5.49
N ASP A 202 -18.77 -39.02 -4.21
CA ASP A 202 -18.72 -40.30 -3.51
C ASP A 202 -20.06 -41.07 -3.53
N ARG A 203 -21.03 -40.64 -4.36
CA ARG A 203 -22.38 -41.20 -4.47
C ARG A 203 -22.66 -41.69 -5.90
#